data_AF-A0A7J9FY18-F1
#
_entry.id   AF-A0A7J9FY18-F1
#
_cell.length_a   1.000
_cell.length_b   1.000
_cell.length_c   1.000
_cell.angle_alpha   90.00
_cell.angle_beta   90.00
_cell.angle_gamma   90.00
#
_symmetry.space_group_name_H-M   'P 1'
#
loop_
_entity.id
_entity.type
_entity.pdbx_description
1 polymer ?
#
loop_
_entity_poly.entity_id
_entity_poly.type
_entity_poly.pdbx_seq_one_letter_code
_entity_poly.pdbx_strand_id
1 'polypeptide(L)'
;MSTASSLCSSTQINGFGGGLGVLRTHVSQPKTLSFTRRRISTVVKATSRVDKFSKSDIIVSPSILSANFAKLGEQVKAVEVAGCDWIHVDVMDGRFVPNITIGPLVVDALRPVTDLPLDVHLMIVEPEQRVPDFIKAGADIVSVHCEQSSTIHLHRTLNQ
;
A
#
# COMPACT_ATOMS: atom_id res chain seq x y z
N MET A 1 40.65 22.87 -9.49
CA MET A 1 39.26 23.32 -9.77
C MET A 1 38.82 24.07 -8.51
N SER A 2 39.21 25.35 -8.41
CA SER A 2 38.41 26.54 -8.77
C SER A 2 37.26 26.74 -7.79
N THR A 3 37.06 27.85 -7.07
CA THR A 3 37.73 29.16 -6.95
C THR A 3 37.03 29.84 -5.78
N ALA A 4 37.76 30.30 -4.76
CA ALA A 4 37.27 31.24 -3.77
C ALA A 4 37.89 32.61 -4.07
N SER A 5 37.05 33.61 -4.31
CA SER A 5 37.39 35.01 -4.61
C SER A 5 36.17 35.85 -4.22
N SER A 6 36.26 37.05 -3.66
CA SER A 6 37.35 37.83 -3.09
C SER A 6 36.69 38.89 -2.20
N LEU A 7 37.48 39.46 -1.29
CA LEU A 7 37.22 40.70 -0.59
C LEU A 7 36.86 41.86 -1.56
N CYS A 8 36.10 42.85 -1.09
CA CYS A 8 36.60 44.23 -0.96
C CYS A 8 35.57 45.14 -0.26
N SER A 9 35.96 45.70 0.89
CA SER A 9 35.38 46.93 1.42
C SER A 9 36.08 48.11 0.77
N SER A 10 35.32 49.11 0.31
CA SER A 10 35.86 50.43 -0.03
C SER A 10 35.13 51.51 0.76
N THR A 11 35.89 52.08 1.69
CA THR A 11 35.71 53.33 2.41
C THR A 11 35.34 54.50 1.50
N GLN A 12 34.41 55.37 1.94
CA GLN A 12 34.58 56.81 1.76
C GLN A 12 34.23 57.55 3.05
N ILE A 13 35.21 58.32 3.51
CA ILE A 13 35.17 59.30 4.58
C ILE A 13 35.09 60.68 3.93
N ASN A 14 34.10 61.46 4.36
CA ASN A 14 33.96 62.92 4.28
C ASN A 14 32.76 63.22 5.18
N GLY A 15 32.73 64.10 6.17
CA GLY A 15 33.53 65.25 6.54
C GLY A 15 32.54 66.24 7.17
N PHE A 16 32.88 66.78 8.35
CA PHE A 16 32.36 68.01 8.96
C PHE A 16 30.86 68.17 9.33
N GLY A 17 30.63 68.30 10.64
CA GLY A 17 29.94 69.48 11.19
C GLY A 17 28.45 69.39 11.53
N GLY A 18 28.14 69.58 12.82
CA GLY A 18 27.01 70.43 13.23
C GLY A 18 25.63 69.77 13.46
N GLY A 19 25.34 69.53 14.75
CA GLY A 19 24.09 69.81 15.47
C GLY A 19 22.72 69.89 14.75
N LEU A 20 21.80 69.08 15.29
CA LEU A 20 20.35 69.28 15.48
C LEU A 20 19.43 69.47 14.26
N GLY A 21 18.50 68.52 14.11
CA GLY A 21 17.25 68.71 13.37
C GLY A 21 16.49 67.40 13.17
N VAL A 22 15.71 66.97 14.16
CA VAL A 22 14.78 65.83 14.04
C VAL A 22 13.61 66.23 13.14
N LEU A 23 13.47 65.60 11.98
CA LEU A 23 12.27 65.68 11.14
C LEU A 23 11.69 64.27 10.95
N ARG A 24 10.53 64.02 11.57
CA ARG A 24 9.77 62.76 11.46
C ARG A 24 9.31 62.54 10.02
N THR A 25 9.86 61.53 9.35
CA THR A 25 9.29 60.98 8.11
C THR A 25 8.31 59.87 8.45
N HIS A 26 7.04 60.05 8.08
CA HIS A 26 5.99 59.04 8.20
C HIS A 26 6.32 57.85 7.27
N VAL A 27 6.74 56.72 7.84
CA VAL A 27 6.91 55.47 7.10
C VAL A 27 5.54 54.80 6.98
N SER A 28 4.95 54.82 5.78
CA SER A 28 3.77 54.00 5.48
C SER A 28 4.17 52.53 5.42
N GLN A 29 3.61 51.69 6.28
CA GLN A 29 3.84 50.24 6.28
C GLN A 29 3.28 49.61 4.99
N PRO A 30 3.98 48.61 4.39
CA PRO A 30 3.44 47.88 3.25
C PRO A 30 2.26 47.01 3.67
N LYS A 31 1.19 47.01 2.86
CA LYS A 31 0.02 46.14 3.06
C LYS A 31 0.47 44.69 2.95
N THR A 32 0.29 43.92 4.01
CA THR A 32 0.55 42.48 4.06
C THR A 32 -0.33 41.76 3.04
N LEU A 33 0.29 41.13 2.04
CA LEU A 33 -0.41 40.24 1.13
C LEU A 33 -0.73 38.93 1.86
N SER A 34 -2.00 38.78 2.24
CA SER A 34 -2.53 37.54 2.79
C SER A 34 -2.68 36.51 1.67
N PHE A 35 -1.72 35.58 1.58
CA PHE A 35 -1.86 34.39 0.76
C PHE A 35 -2.79 33.39 1.46
N THR A 36 -4.07 33.37 1.07
CA THR A 36 -5.01 32.33 1.50
C THR A 36 -4.67 31.04 0.77
N ARG A 37 -3.88 30.17 1.42
CA ARG A 37 -3.66 28.80 0.97
C ARG A 37 -4.99 28.05 1.04
N ARG A 38 -5.70 27.92 -0.07
CA ARG A 38 -6.86 27.02 -0.17
C ARG A 38 -6.41 25.61 0.16
N ARG A 39 -6.90 25.08 1.28
CA ARG A 39 -6.66 23.71 1.70
C ARG A 39 -7.60 22.84 0.87
N ILE A 40 -7.08 22.25 -0.20
CA ILE A 40 -7.79 21.21 -0.94
C ILE A 40 -7.69 19.95 -0.08
N SER A 41 -8.79 19.53 0.54
CA SER A 41 -8.88 18.22 1.19
C SER A 41 -9.27 17.19 0.14
N THR A 42 -8.30 16.43 -0.37
CA THR A 42 -8.60 15.28 -1.22
C THR A 42 -8.95 14.11 -0.31
N VAL A 43 -10.17 13.60 -0.42
CA VAL A 43 -10.56 12.35 0.23
C VAL A 43 -10.05 11.21 -0.64
N VAL A 44 -9.00 10.52 -0.21
CA VAL A 44 -8.55 9.27 -0.82
C VAL A 44 -9.35 8.15 -0.18
N LYS A 45 -10.25 7.52 -0.95
CA LYS A 45 -10.95 6.31 -0.49
C LYS A 45 -10.05 5.11 -0.82
N ALA A 46 -9.68 4.32 0.18
CA ALA A 46 -9.00 3.06 -0.07
C ALA A 46 -9.95 2.12 -0.82
N THR A 47 -9.51 1.58 -1.95
CA THR A 47 -10.25 0.61 -2.76
C THR A 47 -9.53 -0.73 -2.70
N SER A 48 -10.26 -1.82 -2.48
CA SER A 48 -9.72 -3.18 -2.60
C SER A 48 -9.47 -3.51 -4.07
N ARG A 49 -8.54 -4.43 -4.37
CA ARG A 49 -8.34 -4.93 -5.74
C ARG A 49 -9.60 -5.60 -6.30
N VAL A 50 -10.39 -6.22 -5.42
CA VAL A 50 -11.63 -6.92 -5.75
C VAL A 50 -12.72 -5.94 -6.21
N ASP A 51 -12.71 -4.69 -5.74
CA ASP A 51 -13.72 -3.68 -6.07
C ASP A 51 -13.72 -3.30 -7.57
N LYS A 52 -12.68 -3.68 -8.31
CA LYS A 52 -12.58 -3.48 -9.76
C LYS A 52 -13.50 -4.41 -10.56
N PHE A 53 -13.97 -5.49 -9.95
CA PHE A 53 -14.75 -6.53 -10.61
C PHE A 53 -16.24 -6.39 -10.28
N SER A 54 -17.11 -6.52 -11.30
CA SER A 54 -18.56 -6.46 -11.12
C SER A 54 -19.09 -7.79 -10.61
N LYS A 55 -20.07 -7.74 -9.69
CA LYS A 55 -20.79 -8.94 -9.24
C LYS A 55 -21.70 -9.54 -10.32
N SER A 56 -21.96 -8.80 -11.41
CA SER A 56 -22.76 -9.27 -12.55
C SER A 56 -21.95 -10.07 -13.56
N ASP A 57 -20.62 -10.01 -13.49
CA ASP A 57 -19.72 -10.70 -14.42
C ASP A 57 -19.41 -12.11 -13.90
N ILE A 58 -19.05 -13.02 -14.81
CA ILE A 58 -18.58 -14.35 -14.44
C ILE A 58 -17.08 -14.26 -14.17
N ILE A 59 -16.68 -14.56 -12.93
CA ILE A 59 -15.29 -14.53 -12.47
C ILE A 59 -14.67 -15.92 -12.59
N VAL A 60 -13.45 -15.99 -13.14
CA VAL A 60 -12.63 -17.19 -13.20
C VAL A 60 -11.40 -17.04 -12.31
N SER A 61 -11.34 -17.86 -11.25
CA SER A 61 -10.24 -17.89 -10.26
C SER A 61 -9.51 -19.24 -10.32
N PRO A 62 -8.52 -19.44 -11.22
CA PRO A 62 -7.79 -20.69 -11.34
C PRO A 62 -6.96 -21.01 -10.08
N SER A 63 -7.02 -22.27 -9.61
CA SER A 63 -6.21 -22.76 -8.49
C SER A 63 -4.77 -23.06 -8.90
N ILE A 64 -3.82 -22.51 -8.13
CA ILE A 64 -2.40 -22.75 -8.33
C ILE A 64 -1.94 -24.15 -7.93
N LEU A 65 -2.78 -24.96 -7.26
CA LEU A 65 -2.42 -26.34 -6.93
C LEU A 65 -2.16 -27.20 -8.17
N SER A 66 -2.79 -26.86 -9.29
CA SER A 66 -2.59 -27.53 -10.57
C SER A 66 -1.40 -27.00 -11.35
N ALA A 67 -0.72 -25.95 -10.87
CA ALA A 67 0.39 -25.32 -11.55
C ALA A 67 1.71 -26.07 -11.33
N ASN A 68 2.68 -25.81 -12.20
CA ASN A 68 4.05 -26.26 -11.98
C ASN A 68 4.75 -25.37 -10.94
N PHE A 69 4.86 -25.85 -9.70
CA PHE A 69 5.50 -25.13 -8.59
C PHE A 69 6.96 -24.75 -8.83
N ALA A 70 7.69 -25.50 -9.66
CA ALA A 70 9.08 -25.15 -10.00
C ALA A 70 9.19 -23.84 -10.82
N LYS A 71 8.08 -23.38 -11.41
CA LYS A 71 7.99 -22.18 -12.24
C LYS A 71 6.75 -21.35 -11.91
N LEU A 72 6.38 -21.30 -10.63
CA LEU A 72 5.07 -20.79 -10.21
C LEU A 72 4.78 -19.36 -10.67
N GLY A 73 5.77 -18.46 -10.58
CA GLY A 73 5.59 -17.08 -11.03
C GLY A 73 5.35 -16.95 -12.54
N GLU A 74 5.95 -17.82 -13.36
CA GLU A 74 5.67 -17.88 -14.81
C GLU A 74 4.27 -18.42 -15.08
N GLN A 75 3.84 -19.45 -14.33
CA GLN A 75 2.51 -20.04 -14.47
C GLN A 75 1.41 -19.04 -14.12
N VAL A 76 1.59 -18.25 -13.06
CA VAL A 76 0.64 -17.17 -12.69
C VAL A 76 0.55 -16.11 -13.79
N LYS A 77 1.69 -15.65 -14.32
CA LYS A 77 1.67 -14.70 -15.44
C LYS A 77 1.01 -15.26 -16.69
N ALA A 78 1.18 -16.56 -16.96
CA ALA A 78 0.56 -17.19 -18.11
C ALA A 78 -0.97 -17.18 -18.02
N VAL A 79 -1.56 -17.48 -16.85
CA VAL A 79 -3.01 -17.44 -16.67
C VAL A 79 -3.55 -16.01 -16.60
N GLU A 80 -2.78 -15.06 -16.07
CA GLU A 80 -3.11 -13.63 -16.13
C GLU A 80 -3.22 -13.15 -17.58
N VAL A 81 -2.24 -13.48 -18.44
CA VAL A 81 -2.28 -13.16 -19.88
C VAL A 81 -3.43 -13.89 -20.59
N ALA A 82 -3.80 -15.08 -20.13
CA ALA A 82 -4.96 -15.81 -20.65
C ALA A 82 -6.31 -15.18 -20.26
N GLY A 83 -6.31 -14.17 -19.38
CA GLY A 83 -7.50 -13.42 -19.00
C GLY A 83 -8.26 -13.98 -17.81
N CYS A 84 -7.58 -14.65 -16.87
CA CYS A 84 -8.21 -14.94 -15.57
C CYS A 84 -8.39 -13.66 -14.74
N ASP A 85 -9.38 -13.68 -13.86
CA ASP A 85 -9.74 -12.52 -13.05
C ASP A 85 -8.94 -12.50 -11.74
N TRP A 86 -8.91 -13.63 -11.03
CA TRP A 86 -8.30 -13.78 -9.71
C TRP A 86 -7.34 -14.98 -9.71
N ILE A 87 -6.51 -15.12 -8.67
CA ILE A 87 -5.64 -16.29 -8.49
C ILE A 87 -6.05 -17.00 -7.21
N HIS A 88 -6.50 -18.25 -7.33
CA HIS A 88 -6.96 -19.03 -6.18
C HIS A 88 -5.78 -19.78 -5.52
N VAL A 89 -5.68 -19.65 -4.20
CA VAL A 89 -4.60 -20.19 -3.37
C VAL A 89 -5.18 -21.06 -2.27
N ASP A 90 -5.09 -22.38 -2.45
CA ASP A 90 -5.54 -23.36 -1.47
C ASP A 90 -4.45 -23.67 -0.43
N VAL A 91 -4.73 -23.36 0.83
CA VAL A 91 -3.84 -23.56 1.98
C VAL A 91 -4.35 -24.75 2.80
N MET A 92 -3.51 -25.77 2.94
CA MET A 92 -3.83 -27.01 3.63
C MET A 92 -2.78 -27.33 4.70
N ASP A 93 -3.20 -27.74 5.90
CA ASP A 93 -2.33 -27.96 7.07
C ASP A 93 -2.10 -29.42 7.46
N GLY A 94 -2.64 -30.38 6.71
CA GLY A 94 -2.54 -31.81 7.05
C GLY A 94 -3.45 -32.26 8.21
N ARG A 95 -4.21 -31.35 8.83
CA ARG A 95 -5.14 -31.65 9.93
C ARG A 95 -6.59 -31.55 9.49
N PHE A 96 -6.98 -30.44 8.88
CA PHE A 96 -8.34 -30.26 8.37
C PHE A 96 -8.57 -31.11 7.11
N VAL A 97 -7.54 -31.19 6.27
CA VAL A 97 -7.43 -32.10 5.13
C VAL A 97 -6.11 -32.88 5.24
N PRO A 98 -5.99 -34.10 4.67
CA PRO A 98 -4.78 -34.92 4.85
C PRO A 98 -3.53 -34.38 4.14
N ASN A 99 -3.71 -33.52 3.13
CA ASN A 99 -2.62 -32.95 2.36
C ASN A 99 -2.05 -31.68 3.03
N ILE A 100 -0.79 -31.39 2.75
CA ILE A 100 -0.13 -30.12 3.12
C ILE A 100 0.29 -29.44 1.82
N THR A 101 -0.09 -28.17 1.64
CA THR A 101 0.19 -27.44 0.39
C THR A 101 1.24 -26.35 0.62
N ILE A 102 0.80 -25.14 0.93
CA ILE A 102 1.59 -23.91 0.96
C ILE A 102 1.10 -23.00 2.08
N GLY A 103 1.94 -22.06 2.48
CA GLY A 103 1.64 -21.08 3.53
C GLY A 103 1.79 -19.64 3.07
N PRO A 104 1.78 -18.68 4.02
CA PRO A 104 1.86 -17.25 3.72
C PRO A 104 3.06 -16.84 2.87
N LEU A 105 4.20 -17.56 2.97
CA LEU A 105 5.39 -17.23 2.19
C LEU A 105 5.16 -17.30 0.67
N VAL A 106 4.28 -18.21 0.20
CA VAL A 106 3.99 -18.33 -1.23
C VAL A 106 3.11 -17.17 -1.69
N VAL A 107 2.16 -16.75 -0.85
CA VAL A 107 1.32 -15.57 -1.11
C VAL A 107 2.19 -14.32 -1.19
N ASP A 108 3.12 -14.14 -0.25
CA ASP A 108 4.07 -13.03 -0.23
C ASP A 108 4.98 -13.02 -1.47
N ALA A 109 5.45 -14.19 -1.90
CA ALA A 109 6.25 -14.34 -3.11
C ALA A 109 5.46 -14.09 -4.41
N LEU A 110 4.16 -14.42 -4.44
CA LEU A 110 3.28 -14.17 -5.59
C LEU A 110 2.79 -12.73 -5.66
N ARG A 111 2.69 -12.05 -4.51
CA ARG A 111 2.16 -10.69 -4.46
C ARG A 111 2.87 -9.70 -5.40
N PRO A 112 4.21 -9.67 -5.53
CA PRO A 112 4.89 -8.79 -6.49
C PRO A 112 4.86 -9.30 -7.94
N VAL A 113 4.36 -10.51 -8.20
CA VAL A 113 4.33 -11.14 -9.53
C VAL A 113 3.10 -10.72 -10.33
N THR A 114 1.97 -10.49 -9.66
CA THR A 114 0.67 -10.16 -10.28
C THR A 114 -0.08 -9.09 -9.48
N ASP A 115 -0.86 -8.26 -10.17
CA ASP A 115 -1.77 -7.27 -9.58
C ASP A 115 -3.22 -7.78 -9.46
N LEU A 116 -3.50 -9.01 -9.92
CA LEU A 116 -4.81 -9.65 -9.76
C LEU A 116 -5.10 -9.94 -8.28
N PRO A 117 -6.38 -9.98 -7.86
CA PRO A 117 -6.74 -10.41 -6.51
C PRO A 117 -6.20 -11.80 -6.18
N LEU A 118 -5.58 -11.93 -5.00
CA LEU A 118 -5.20 -13.23 -4.44
C LEU A 118 -6.34 -13.72 -3.55
N ASP A 119 -7.01 -14.79 -4.01
CA ASP A 119 -8.13 -15.43 -3.36
C ASP A 119 -7.64 -16.64 -2.55
N VAL A 120 -7.43 -16.42 -1.24
CA VAL A 120 -6.84 -17.41 -0.35
C VAL A 120 -7.93 -18.21 0.35
N HIS A 121 -7.88 -19.52 0.22
CA HIS A 121 -8.81 -20.45 0.83
C HIS A 121 -8.12 -21.30 1.91
N LEU A 122 -8.53 -21.10 3.16
CA LEU A 122 -7.91 -21.71 4.33
C LEU A 122 -8.61 -23.02 4.72
N MET A 123 -8.13 -24.14 4.15
CA MET A 123 -8.45 -25.50 4.56
C MET A 123 -7.58 -25.95 5.74
N ILE A 124 -7.70 -25.26 6.87
CA ILE A 124 -6.88 -25.47 8.07
C ILE A 124 -7.73 -25.46 9.35
N VAL A 125 -7.16 -25.98 10.44
CA VAL A 125 -7.71 -25.80 11.79
C VAL A 125 -7.24 -24.48 12.40
N GLU A 126 -8.06 -23.89 13.27
CA GLU A 126 -7.77 -22.63 13.98
C GLU A 126 -7.37 -21.47 13.03
N PRO A 127 -8.14 -21.21 11.94
CA PRO A 127 -7.77 -20.21 10.94
C PRO A 127 -7.62 -18.80 11.51
N GLU A 128 -8.31 -18.48 12.61
CA GLU A 128 -8.19 -17.22 13.33
C GLU A 128 -6.76 -16.85 13.75
N GLN A 129 -5.85 -17.83 13.86
CA GLN A 129 -4.43 -17.60 14.17
C GLN A 129 -3.60 -17.25 12.94
N ARG A 130 -4.11 -17.51 11.73
CA ARG A 130 -3.37 -17.40 10.47
C ARG A 130 -3.90 -16.34 9.52
N VAL A 131 -5.16 -15.92 9.67
CA VAL A 131 -5.74 -14.80 8.90
C VAL A 131 -4.80 -13.57 8.83
N PRO A 132 -4.23 -13.07 9.95
CA PRO A 132 -3.34 -11.90 9.89
C PRO A 132 -2.07 -12.12 9.05
N ASP A 133 -1.52 -13.33 9.07
CA ASP A 133 -0.31 -13.68 8.31
C ASP A 133 -0.58 -13.62 6.80
N PHE A 134 -1.74 -14.12 6.36
CA PHE A 134 -2.14 -14.09 4.94
C PHE A 134 -2.52 -12.70 4.45
N ILE A 135 -3.21 -11.90 5.27
CA ILE A 135 -3.49 -10.49 4.95
C ILE A 135 -2.17 -9.73 4.79
N LYS A 136 -1.22 -9.93 5.71
CA LYS A 136 0.11 -9.29 5.64
C LYS A 136 0.89 -9.72 4.41
N ALA A 137 0.79 -10.99 4.01
CA ALA A 137 1.39 -11.51 2.78
C ALA A 137 0.75 -10.96 1.49
N GLY A 138 -0.39 -10.28 1.59
CA GLY A 138 -1.04 -9.60 0.47
C GLY A 138 -2.23 -10.33 -0.13
N ALA A 139 -2.87 -11.23 0.63
CA ALA A 139 -4.19 -11.77 0.28
C ALA A 139 -5.23 -10.64 0.17
N ASP A 140 -6.07 -10.68 -0.86
CA ASP A 140 -7.18 -9.73 -1.03
C ASP A 140 -8.51 -10.32 -0.55
N ILE A 141 -8.66 -11.65 -0.63
CA ILE A 141 -9.79 -12.42 -0.09
C ILE A 141 -9.21 -13.53 0.79
N VAL A 142 -9.80 -13.72 1.96
CA VAL A 142 -9.47 -14.84 2.86
C VAL A 142 -10.77 -15.58 3.19
N SER A 143 -10.90 -16.78 2.64
CA SER A 143 -12.03 -17.68 2.86
C SER A 143 -11.69 -18.67 3.97
N VAL A 144 -12.62 -18.86 4.91
CA VAL A 144 -12.49 -19.80 6.03
C VAL A 144 -13.64 -20.79 6.03
N HIS A 145 -13.37 -21.98 6.54
CA HIS A 145 -14.36 -23.03 6.72
C HIS A 145 -15.29 -22.73 7.91
N CYS A 146 -16.58 -23.07 7.76
CA CYS A 146 -17.61 -22.88 8.79
C CYS A 146 -17.77 -24.10 9.70
N GLU A 147 -17.13 -25.20 9.34
CA GLU A 147 -17.16 -26.47 10.04
C GLU A 147 -16.49 -26.36 11.42
N GLN A 148 -17.11 -26.99 12.42
CA GLN A 148 -16.61 -26.99 13.79
C GLN A 148 -15.19 -27.60 13.92
N SER A 149 -14.81 -28.47 12.98
CA SER A 149 -13.46 -29.02 12.89
C SER A 149 -12.40 -27.99 12.48
N SER A 150 -12.79 -26.88 11.84
CA SER A 150 -11.89 -25.78 11.47
C SER A 150 -11.88 -24.70 12.55
N THR A 151 -13.04 -24.11 12.86
CA THR A 151 -13.14 -22.99 13.82
C THR A 151 -14.29 -23.16 14.80
N ILE A 152 -14.06 -22.85 16.07
CA ILE A 152 -15.07 -22.92 17.13
C ILE A 152 -15.98 -21.68 17.13
N HIS A 153 -15.49 -20.55 16.61
CA HIS A 153 -16.16 -19.25 16.68
C HIS A 153 -16.13 -18.51 15.33
N LEU A 154 -16.79 -19.04 14.31
CA LEU A 154 -16.81 -18.46 12.96
C LEU A 154 -17.09 -16.95 12.93
N HIS A 155 -18.09 -16.47 13.68
CA HIS A 155 -18.41 -15.05 13.75
C HIS A 155 -17.24 -14.19 14.28
N ARG A 156 -16.44 -14.70 15.21
CA ARG A 156 -15.23 -13.99 15.69
C ARG A 156 -14.19 -13.92 14.58
N THR A 157 -13.99 -15.02 13.86
CA THR A 157 -13.02 -15.10 12.75
C THR A 157 -13.37 -14.14 11.61
N LEU A 158 -14.64 -13.99 11.27
CA LEU A 158 -15.10 -13.08 10.21
C LEU A 158 -15.02 -11.59 10.56
N ASN A 159 -14.85 -11.24 11.84
CA ASN A 159 -14.82 -9.85 12.33
C ASN A 159 -13.41 -9.36 12.75
N GLN A 160 -12.35 -10.07 12.32
CA GLN A 160 -10.96 -9.61 12.51
C GLN A 160 -10.62 -8.45 11.59
#